data_AF-A0A7C7VKV3-F1
#
_entry.id   AF-A0A7C7VKV3-F1
#
_cell.length_a   1.000
_cell.length_b   1.000
_cell.length_c   1.000
_cell.angle_alpha   90.00
_cell.angle_beta   90.00
_cell.angle_gamma   90.00
#
_symmetry.space_group_name_H-M   'P 1'
#
loop_
_entity.id
_entity.type
_entity.pdbx_description
1 polymer ?
#
loop_
_entity_poly.entity_id
_entity_poly.type
_entity_poly.pdbx_seq_one_letter_code
_entity_poly.pdbx_strand_id
1 'polypeptide(L)'
;MTDLPTEQDIFSDWTPPEISESAAEWLLSRLSGQSFFHFIQAVLLDSRGQALLSGFRISRESVRKKGVRQTLTAILVPYLVSSTNTLKALFYVSFPHARWFRWAEILGVFDEEWLVSCWRSLVRGTGDPALAVGLMLDHRARIVKRGERVMKTSGIWSGTMTASADSLPDEWVEFVSMVESGSARPGPAEQENIQEIMAARDELAGKLARSEQKRQKLARVRSKLETIREKLEDRLKTRDLEISRLRSLIRAKDGEIVHLEAHLDELVNTRVSGLCRELWGLEGQEAELDKDALLGTVDDLLDRAENALRTQKKLDARYGTRSAANDTISRLEKRYDQVRKALADSLVPSQALLRAGEDLQAEIFRWKQLLPEGDSTASPVSELILDKARGFEVSEEGLGNLEDLKNQLSRSLPASLLTREERDFLANALGRLIEKRRKILQVSLAADHAPAVHKLSAEPATIANLSAFVSGHRDMCASSLLVIDGYNAIKSSAEWAALDQKDFTRARNRFIGLCRKRSGDWKRIELIFDGIEEHLHMEEMGRLTVVYTDARSRSQRADLYIKARMEEFRRDSPDDKLFLITADRELKKNVAAWCDYYIEPRWGLIRYLSAR
;
A
#
# COMPACT_ATOMS: atom_id res chain seq x y z
N MET A 1 -11.94 -7.25 -14.04
CA MET A 1 -10.65 -7.72 -14.56
C MET A 1 -10.41 -9.03 -13.86
N THR A 2 -10.74 -10.14 -14.54
CA THR A 2 -10.06 -11.40 -14.30
C THR A 2 -8.61 -11.18 -14.70
N ASP A 3 -7.69 -11.37 -13.75
CA ASP A 3 -6.27 -11.21 -13.95
C ASP A 3 -5.82 -12.15 -15.09
N LEU A 4 -5.55 -11.58 -16.26
CA LEU A 4 -4.79 -12.28 -17.30
C LEU A 4 -3.33 -11.90 -17.07
N PRO A 5 -2.45 -12.87 -16.76
CA PRO A 5 -1.03 -12.61 -16.60
C PRO A 5 -0.46 -11.99 -17.87
N THR A 6 0.40 -10.99 -17.68
CA THR A 6 1.14 -10.30 -18.74
C THR A 6 1.93 -11.30 -19.58
N GLU A 7 2.11 -11.01 -20.87
CA GLU A 7 2.75 -11.89 -21.89
C GLU A 7 4.10 -12.52 -21.45
N GLN A 8 4.79 -11.95 -20.46
CA GLN A 8 6.09 -12.42 -19.96
C GLN A 8 6.02 -13.46 -18.82
N ASP A 9 4.88 -13.63 -18.14
CA ASP A 9 4.79 -14.44 -16.92
C ASP A 9 4.38 -15.91 -17.14
N ILE A 10 3.85 -16.27 -18.32
CA ILE A 10 3.27 -17.61 -18.55
C ILE A 10 4.36 -18.69 -18.75
N PHE A 11 5.53 -18.31 -19.28
CA PHE A 11 6.60 -19.25 -19.63
C PHE A 11 7.97 -18.91 -19.05
N SER A 12 8.07 -17.90 -18.17
CA SER A 12 9.33 -17.48 -17.54
C SER A 12 10.01 -18.63 -16.78
N ASP A 13 9.22 -19.37 -15.99
CA ASP A 13 9.69 -20.50 -15.17
C ASP A 13 9.44 -21.88 -15.81
N TRP A 14 8.82 -21.94 -16.99
CA TRP A 14 8.48 -23.20 -17.65
C TRP A 14 9.68 -23.77 -18.42
N THR A 15 10.08 -25.00 -18.12
CA THR A 15 11.09 -25.75 -18.90
C THR A 15 10.41 -26.70 -19.88
N PRO A 16 10.50 -26.45 -21.20
CA PRO A 16 9.86 -27.32 -22.18
C PRO A 16 10.55 -28.68 -22.21
N PRO A 17 9.80 -29.77 -22.47
CA PRO A 17 10.37 -31.11 -22.58
C PRO A 17 11.15 -31.28 -23.87
N GLU A 18 11.96 -32.34 -23.92
CA GLU A 18 12.56 -32.80 -25.17
C GLU A 18 11.48 -33.23 -26.16
N ILE A 19 11.64 -32.84 -27.42
CA ILE A 19 10.72 -33.15 -28.52
C ILE A 19 11.45 -33.92 -29.61
N SER A 20 10.72 -34.74 -30.37
CA SER A 20 11.25 -35.40 -31.57
C SER A 20 11.43 -34.41 -32.73
N GLU A 21 12.30 -34.75 -33.69
CA GLU A 21 12.46 -33.95 -34.92
C GLU A 21 11.15 -33.81 -35.71
N SER A 22 10.36 -34.89 -35.78
CA SER A 22 9.05 -34.86 -36.44
C SER A 22 8.06 -33.93 -35.73
N ALA A 23 8.09 -33.86 -34.40
CA ALA A 23 7.29 -32.91 -33.63
C ALA A 23 7.74 -31.47 -33.88
N ALA A 24 9.06 -31.22 -33.90
CA ALA A 24 9.63 -29.90 -34.18
C ALA A 24 9.27 -29.41 -35.59
N GLU A 25 9.37 -30.28 -36.59
CA GLU A 25 8.97 -29.98 -37.97
C GLU A 25 7.47 -29.66 -38.06
N TRP A 26 6.63 -30.47 -37.40
CA TRP A 26 5.20 -30.23 -37.34
C TRP A 26 4.87 -28.88 -36.69
N LEU A 27 5.47 -28.55 -35.54
CA LEU A 27 5.26 -27.28 -34.85
C LEU A 27 5.59 -26.08 -35.75
N LEU A 28 6.74 -26.12 -36.43
CA LEU A 28 7.16 -25.07 -37.36
C LEU A 28 6.23 -24.93 -38.58
N SER A 29 5.68 -26.05 -39.07
CA SER A 29 4.73 -26.05 -40.18
C SER A 29 3.43 -25.33 -39.85
N ARG A 30 3.02 -25.33 -38.57
CA ARG A 30 1.76 -24.73 -38.10
C ARG A 30 1.86 -23.24 -37.81
N LEU A 31 3.06 -22.66 -37.78
CA LEU A 31 3.21 -21.22 -37.59
C LEU A 31 2.64 -20.43 -38.77
N SER A 32 1.97 -19.31 -38.48
CA SER A 32 1.64 -18.34 -39.53
C SER A 32 2.93 -17.74 -40.11
N GLY A 33 2.90 -17.21 -41.34
CA GLY A 33 4.08 -16.54 -41.90
C GLY A 33 4.59 -15.37 -41.03
N GLN A 34 3.70 -14.75 -40.25
CA GLN A 34 4.04 -13.71 -39.30
C GLN A 34 4.74 -14.26 -38.04
N SER A 35 4.15 -15.29 -37.43
CA SER A 35 4.69 -15.94 -36.24
C SER A 35 6.03 -16.62 -36.54
N PHE A 36 6.18 -17.23 -37.72
CA PHE A 36 7.44 -17.82 -38.16
C PHE A 36 8.53 -16.76 -38.34
N PHE A 37 8.20 -15.58 -38.88
CA PHE A 37 9.16 -14.47 -38.98
C PHE A 37 9.58 -13.94 -37.61
N HIS A 38 8.64 -13.72 -36.68
CA HIS A 38 8.97 -13.33 -35.30
C HIS A 38 9.80 -14.39 -34.58
N PHE A 39 9.51 -15.67 -34.81
CA PHE A 39 10.29 -16.77 -34.24
C PHE A 39 11.74 -16.73 -34.75
N ILE A 40 11.95 -16.50 -36.04
CA ILE A 40 13.29 -16.31 -36.59
C ILE A 40 14.00 -15.11 -35.96
N GLN A 41 13.31 -13.99 -35.79
CA GLN A 41 13.90 -12.82 -35.12
C GLN A 41 14.34 -13.16 -33.70
N ALA A 42 13.55 -13.96 -32.96
CA ALA A 42 13.94 -14.45 -31.64
C ALA A 42 15.16 -15.38 -31.69
N VAL A 43 15.26 -16.26 -32.70
CA VAL A 43 16.43 -17.13 -32.92
C VAL A 43 17.69 -16.32 -33.26
N LEU A 44 17.57 -15.22 -34.00
CA LEU A 44 18.69 -14.33 -34.34
C LEU A 44 19.25 -13.55 -33.14
N LEU A 45 18.50 -13.44 -32.03
CA LEU A 45 19.01 -12.85 -30.78
C LEU A 45 19.97 -13.78 -30.04
N ASP A 46 19.95 -15.07 -30.37
CA ASP A 46 20.87 -16.06 -29.82
C ASP A 46 22.09 -16.19 -30.73
N SER A 47 23.29 -16.09 -30.14
CA SER A 47 24.59 -16.23 -30.84
C SER A 47 24.69 -17.50 -31.72
N ARG A 48 24.14 -18.63 -31.25
CA ARG A 48 24.12 -19.90 -32.01
C ARG A 48 23.12 -19.86 -33.16
N GLY A 49 21.95 -19.29 -32.93
CA GLY A 49 20.93 -19.08 -33.97
C GLY A 49 21.38 -18.08 -35.04
N GLN A 50 22.10 -17.04 -34.65
CA GLN A 50 22.71 -16.07 -35.55
C GLN A 50 23.77 -16.73 -36.46
N ALA A 51 24.62 -17.60 -35.91
CA ALA A 51 25.59 -18.37 -36.69
C ALA A 51 24.89 -19.30 -37.72
N LEU A 52 23.86 -20.02 -37.28
CA LEU A 52 23.06 -20.92 -38.12
C LEU A 52 22.36 -20.21 -39.30
N LEU A 53 21.96 -18.95 -39.11
CA LEU A 53 21.18 -18.18 -40.09
C LEU A 53 21.99 -17.10 -40.83
N SER A 54 23.30 -17.01 -40.58
CA SER A 54 24.20 -15.95 -41.08
C SER A 54 24.23 -15.80 -42.61
N GLY A 55 23.85 -16.83 -43.37
CA GLY A 55 23.78 -16.82 -44.84
C GLY A 55 22.44 -16.36 -45.45
N PHE A 56 21.41 -16.08 -44.64
CA PHE A 56 20.06 -15.80 -45.14
C PHE A 56 19.71 -14.30 -45.02
N ARG A 57 19.22 -13.70 -46.12
CA ARG A 57 18.57 -12.39 -46.08
C ARG A 57 17.10 -12.56 -45.71
N ILE A 58 16.82 -12.58 -44.41
CA ILE A 58 15.48 -12.86 -43.88
C ILE A 58 14.65 -11.57 -43.82
N SER A 59 13.71 -11.46 -44.75
CA SER A 59 12.63 -10.47 -44.73
C SER A 59 11.27 -11.12 -44.50
N ARG A 60 10.28 -10.33 -44.08
CA ARG A 60 8.88 -10.76 -43.88
C ARG A 60 8.28 -11.42 -45.13
N GLU A 61 8.68 -10.96 -46.31
CA GLU A 61 8.23 -11.49 -47.60
C GLU A 61 8.98 -12.75 -48.02
N SER A 62 10.29 -12.83 -47.71
CA SER A 62 11.11 -14.01 -48.01
C SER A 62 10.62 -15.26 -47.29
N VAL A 63 10.20 -15.12 -46.02
CA VAL A 63 9.69 -16.21 -45.17
C VAL A 63 8.36 -16.78 -45.66
N ARG A 64 7.58 -16.00 -46.42
CA ARG A 64 6.33 -16.48 -47.03
C ARG A 64 6.57 -17.37 -48.25
N LYS A 65 7.75 -17.30 -48.87
CA LYS A 65 8.11 -18.16 -50.01
C LYS A 65 8.32 -19.59 -49.53
N LYS A 66 7.58 -20.55 -50.13
CA LYS A 66 7.58 -21.97 -49.72
C LYS A 66 8.98 -22.58 -49.64
N GLY A 67 9.83 -22.34 -50.65
CA GLY A 67 11.19 -22.88 -50.69
C GLY A 67 12.08 -22.33 -49.56
N VAL A 68 12.06 -21.02 -49.34
CA VAL A 68 12.82 -20.38 -48.25
C VAL A 68 12.35 -20.89 -46.89
N ARG A 69 11.03 -21.01 -46.70
CA ARG A 69 10.46 -21.54 -45.48
C ARG A 69 10.88 -22.99 -45.22
N GLN A 70 10.88 -23.85 -46.25
CA GLN A 70 11.33 -25.24 -46.12
C GLN A 70 12.80 -25.34 -45.75
N THR A 71 13.67 -24.55 -46.38
CA THR A 71 15.10 -24.51 -46.04
C THR A 71 15.32 -24.04 -44.61
N LEU A 72 14.63 -22.98 -44.19
CA LEU A 72 14.72 -22.48 -42.81
C LEU A 72 14.17 -23.50 -41.81
N THR A 73 13.05 -24.18 -42.11
CA THR A 73 12.52 -25.25 -41.26
C THR A 73 13.53 -26.38 -41.09
N ALA A 74 14.17 -26.85 -42.17
CA ALA A 74 15.17 -27.93 -42.10
C ALA A 74 16.38 -27.56 -41.21
N ILE A 75 16.80 -26.29 -41.21
CA ILE A 75 17.88 -25.79 -40.34
C ILE A 75 17.41 -25.66 -38.88
N LEU A 76 16.18 -25.21 -38.67
CA LEU A 76 15.64 -24.93 -37.34
C LEU A 76 15.20 -26.20 -36.59
N VAL A 77 14.88 -27.30 -37.27
CA VAL A 77 14.45 -28.57 -36.64
C VAL A 77 15.51 -29.14 -35.68
N PRO A 78 16.77 -29.38 -36.11
CA PRO A 78 17.82 -29.86 -35.19
C PRO A 78 18.11 -28.87 -34.05
N TYR A 79 17.94 -27.58 -34.32
CA TYR A 79 18.16 -26.52 -33.34
C TYR A 79 17.08 -26.50 -32.26
N LEU A 80 15.81 -26.69 -32.64
CA LEU A 80 14.69 -26.81 -31.70
C LEU A 80 14.80 -28.03 -30.79
N VAL A 81 15.30 -29.16 -31.32
CA VAL A 81 15.50 -30.38 -30.55
C VAL A 81 16.63 -30.24 -29.52
N SER A 82 17.68 -29.48 -29.85
CA SER A 82 18.88 -29.32 -29.01
C SER A 82 18.85 -28.11 -28.05
N SER A 83 17.98 -27.13 -28.28
CA SER A 83 17.91 -25.89 -27.50
C SER A 83 16.54 -25.68 -26.85
N THR A 84 16.50 -25.85 -25.53
CA THR A 84 15.29 -25.58 -24.72
C THR A 84 14.86 -24.12 -24.79
N ASN A 85 15.82 -23.17 -24.84
CA ASN A 85 15.52 -21.74 -24.96
C ASN A 85 14.86 -21.40 -26.30
N THR A 86 15.29 -22.06 -27.37
CA THR A 86 14.68 -21.86 -28.70
C THR A 86 13.29 -22.46 -28.75
N LEU A 87 13.07 -23.61 -28.10
CA LEU A 87 11.74 -24.19 -27.96
C LEU A 87 10.80 -23.30 -27.13
N LYS A 88 11.28 -22.70 -26.03
CA LYS A 88 10.53 -21.68 -25.27
C LYS A 88 10.14 -20.50 -26.16
N ALA A 89 11.07 -19.97 -26.94
CA ALA A 89 10.81 -18.85 -27.84
C ALA A 89 9.74 -19.19 -28.90
N LEU A 90 9.69 -20.43 -29.38
CA LEU A 90 8.63 -20.90 -30.29
C LEU A 90 7.26 -20.80 -29.64
N PHE A 91 7.11 -21.32 -28.42
CA PHE A 91 5.82 -21.27 -27.70
C PHE A 91 5.41 -19.86 -27.32
N TYR A 92 6.37 -19.00 -26.92
CA TYR A 92 6.13 -17.59 -26.64
C TYR A 92 5.56 -16.84 -27.84
N VAL A 93 6.21 -16.98 -29.01
CA VAL A 93 5.78 -16.30 -30.26
C VAL A 93 4.48 -16.88 -30.82
N SER A 94 4.16 -18.11 -30.45
CA SER A 94 2.93 -18.80 -30.90
C SER A 94 1.72 -18.49 -30.03
N PHE A 95 1.91 -17.96 -28.83
CA PHE A 95 0.83 -17.64 -27.89
C PHE A 95 0.11 -16.33 -28.26
N PRO A 96 -1.22 -16.21 -28.03
CA PRO A 96 -2.20 -17.27 -27.74
C PRO A 96 -2.79 -17.92 -29.01
N HIS A 97 -2.25 -17.59 -30.18
CA HIS A 97 -2.94 -17.81 -31.46
C HIS A 97 -2.78 -19.21 -32.05
N ALA A 98 -1.86 -20.03 -31.54
CA ALA A 98 -1.68 -21.38 -32.06
C ALA A 98 -2.83 -22.32 -31.66
N ARG A 99 -3.13 -23.26 -32.56
CA ARG A 99 -4.27 -24.17 -32.45
C ARG A 99 -4.23 -25.04 -31.19
N TRP A 100 -3.04 -25.40 -30.72
CA TRP A 100 -2.86 -26.24 -29.52
C TRP A 100 -3.26 -25.54 -28.21
N PHE A 101 -3.33 -24.21 -28.17
CA PHE A 101 -3.82 -23.50 -26.98
C PHE A 101 -5.32 -23.68 -26.76
N ARG A 102 -6.10 -23.90 -27.83
CA ARG A 102 -7.53 -24.25 -27.71
C ARG A 102 -7.72 -25.63 -27.10
N TRP A 103 -6.83 -26.57 -27.39
CA TRP A 103 -6.87 -27.88 -26.77
C TRP A 103 -6.56 -27.82 -25.27
N ALA A 104 -5.68 -26.92 -24.83
CA ALA A 104 -5.44 -26.69 -23.40
C ALA A 104 -6.71 -26.20 -22.67
N GLU A 105 -7.51 -25.33 -23.29
CA GLU A 105 -8.81 -24.89 -22.73
C GLU A 105 -9.81 -26.05 -22.63
N ILE A 106 -9.91 -26.88 -23.68
CA ILE A 106 -10.80 -28.04 -23.73
C ILE A 106 -10.41 -29.07 -22.67
N LEU A 107 -9.11 -29.36 -22.53
CA LEU A 107 -8.60 -30.28 -21.51
C LEU A 107 -8.91 -29.82 -20.08
N GLY A 108 -9.03 -28.51 -19.86
CA GLY A 108 -9.40 -27.92 -18.57
C GLY A 108 -10.84 -28.25 -18.11
N VAL A 109 -11.71 -28.68 -19.02
CA VAL A 109 -13.11 -29.05 -18.70
C VAL A 109 -13.21 -30.47 -18.12
N PHE A 110 -12.28 -31.35 -18.46
CA PHE A 110 -12.31 -32.75 -18.08
C PHE A 110 -11.51 -33.02 -16.81
N ASP A 111 -11.98 -33.97 -16.01
CA ASP A 111 -11.30 -34.41 -14.78
C ASP A 111 -9.95 -35.09 -15.09
N GLU A 112 -9.03 -35.04 -14.12
CA GLU A 112 -7.69 -35.61 -14.29
C GLU A 112 -7.72 -37.14 -14.40
N GLU A 113 -8.57 -37.84 -13.65
CA GLU A 113 -8.60 -39.31 -13.64
C GLU A 113 -9.10 -39.91 -14.96
N TRP A 114 -10.10 -39.28 -15.55
CA TRP A 114 -10.67 -39.60 -16.84
C TRP A 114 -9.67 -39.33 -17.95
N LEU A 115 -9.02 -38.15 -17.96
CA LEU A 115 -7.97 -37.85 -18.94
C LEU A 115 -6.79 -38.83 -18.82
N VAL A 116 -6.39 -39.16 -17.60
CA VAL A 116 -5.35 -40.16 -17.32
C VAL A 116 -5.69 -41.53 -17.93
N SER A 117 -6.96 -41.90 -17.93
CA SER A 117 -7.46 -43.18 -18.42
C SER A 117 -7.69 -43.17 -19.95
N CYS A 118 -8.15 -42.05 -20.50
CA CYS A 118 -8.63 -41.96 -21.88
C CYS A 118 -7.69 -41.22 -22.85
N TRP A 119 -6.59 -40.60 -22.41
CA TRP A 119 -5.75 -39.74 -23.26
C TRP A 119 -5.23 -40.41 -24.54
N ARG A 120 -4.94 -41.71 -24.53
CA ARG A 120 -4.48 -42.44 -25.74
C ARG A 120 -5.59 -42.52 -26.78
N SER A 121 -6.79 -42.87 -26.33
CA SER A 121 -7.99 -42.93 -27.17
C SER A 121 -8.36 -41.55 -27.69
N LEU A 122 -8.16 -40.50 -26.88
CA LEU A 122 -8.38 -39.11 -27.30
C LEU A 122 -7.39 -38.66 -28.40
N VAL A 123 -6.09 -38.90 -28.21
CA VAL A 123 -5.07 -38.53 -29.21
C VAL A 123 -5.24 -39.32 -30.51
N ARG A 124 -5.61 -40.60 -30.44
CA ARG A 124 -5.86 -41.43 -31.62
C ARG A 124 -7.18 -41.08 -32.31
N GLY A 125 -8.24 -40.89 -31.52
CA GLY A 125 -9.59 -40.66 -32.01
C GLY A 125 -9.79 -39.29 -32.64
N THR A 126 -9.17 -38.26 -32.09
CA THR A 126 -9.24 -36.90 -32.67
C THR A 126 -8.38 -36.77 -33.92
N GLY A 127 -7.33 -37.59 -34.06
CA GLY A 127 -6.37 -37.49 -35.16
C GLY A 127 -5.63 -36.14 -35.25
N ASP A 128 -5.79 -35.24 -34.26
CA ASP A 128 -5.17 -33.91 -34.25
C ASP A 128 -3.93 -33.91 -33.33
N PRO A 129 -2.71 -33.83 -33.89
CA PRO A 129 -1.48 -33.77 -33.09
C PRO A 129 -1.41 -32.53 -32.19
N ALA A 130 -2.22 -31.49 -32.43
CA ALA A 130 -2.31 -30.33 -31.56
C ALA A 130 -2.80 -30.67 -30.15
N LEU A 131 -3.57 -31.75 -29.98
CA LEU A 131 -4.00 -32.23 -28.66
C LEU A 131 -2.81 -32.70 -27.81
N ALA A 132 -1.81 -33.34 -28.43
CA ALA A 132 -0.60 -33.77 -27.73
C ALA A 132 0.20 -32.59 -27.16
N VAL A 133 0.24 -31.49 -27.92
CA VAL A 133 0.84 -30.23 -27.46
C VAL A 133 0.00 -29.60 -26.34
N GLY A 134 -1.33 -29.68 -26.43
CA GLY A 134 -2.23 -29.25 -25.35
C GLY A 134 -2.01 -30.02 -24.05
N LEU A 135 -1.87 -31.36 -24.12
CA LEU A 135 -1.57 -32.21 -22.95
C LEU A 135 -0.23 -31.86 -22.30
N MET A 136 0.76 -31.47 -23.11
CA MET A 136 2.08 -31.04 -22.62
C MET A 136 2.04 -29.69 -21.90
N LEU A 137 1.14 -28.79 -22.32
CA LEU A 137 0.97 -27.45 -21.74
C LEU A 137 -0.02 -27.41 -20.57
N ASP A 138 -0.56 -28.56 -20.14
CA ASP A 138 -1.49 -28.66 -19.02
C ASP A 138 -0.79 -28.28 -17.69
N HIS A 139 -1.57 -27.86 -16.68
CA HIS A 139 -1.05 -27.55 -15.35
C HIS A 139 -0.93 -28.80 -14.46
N ARG A 140 -1.61 -29.90 -14.82
CA ARG A 140 -1.64 -31.15 -14.05
C ARG A 140 -0.47 -32.06 -14.39
N ALA A 141 0.39 -32.33 -13.41
CA ALA A 141 1.65 -33.07 -13.60
C ALA A 141 1.48 -34.46 -14.23
N ARG A 142 0.38 -35.18 -13.97
CA ARG A 142 0.14 -36.51 -14.58
C ARG A 142 -0.20 -36.39 -16.06
N ILE A 143 -0.87 -35.32 -16.47
CA ILE A 143 -1.25 -35.05 -17.86
C ILE A 143 -0.04 -34.58 -18.65
N VAL A 144 0.75 -33.66 -18.08
CA VAL A 144 2.02 -33.17 -18.67
C VAL A 144 2.93 -34.33 -19.04
N LYS A 145 3.22 -35.26 -18.10
CA LYS A 145 4.06 -36.45 -18.37
C LYS A 145 3.59 -37.30 -19.56
N ARG A 146 2.29 -37.30 -19.86
CA ARG A 146 1.73 -38.03 -21.01
C ARG A 146 1.92 -37.23 -22.29
N GLY A 147 1.66 -35.92 -22.27
CA GLY A 147 1.96 -35.03 -23.39
C GLY A 147 3.45 -35.10 -23.77
N GLU A 148 4.35 -34.99 -22.80
CA GLU A 148 5.79 -35.14 -22.99
C GLU A 148 6.16 -36.46 -23.67
N ARG A 149 5.57 -37.57 -23.21
CA ARG A 149 5.80 -38.90 -23.81
C ARG A 149 5.42 -38.91 -25.29
N VAL A 150 4.35 -38.23 -25.67
CA VAL A 150 3.87 -38.16 -27.06
C VAL A 150 4.73 -37.21 -27.91
N MET A 151 5.22 -36.11 -27.35
CA MET A 151 6.14 -35.21 -28.05
C MET A 151 7.45 -35.92 -28.47
N LYS A 152 7.86 -36.95 -27.73
CA LYS A 152 9.05 -37.77 -28.02
C LYS A 152 8.79 -38.90 -29.04
N THR A 153 7.55 -39.27 -29.32
CA THR A 153 7.26 -40.29 -30.34
C THR A 153 7.16 -39.66 -31.72
N SER A 154 7.60 -40.36 -32.78
CA SER A 154 7.54 -39.86 -34.16
C SER A 154 6.19 -40.11 -34.86
N GLY A 155 5.50 -41.19 -34.48
CA GLY A 155 4.38 -41.74 -35.27
C GLY A 155 3.13 -40.87 -35.40
N ILE A 156 2.83 -39.99 -34.43
CA ILE A 156 1.66 -39.10 -34.54
C ILE A 156 1.91 -37.87 -35.43
N TRP A 157 3.18 -37.50 -35.63
CA TRP A 157 3.57 -36.29 -36.34
C TRP A 157 3.77 -36.52 -37.84
N SER A 158 4.17 -37.73 -38.22
CA SER A 158 4.38 -38.16 -39.61
C SER A 158 3.08 -38.55 -40.34
N GLY A 159 1.91 -38.40 -39.70
CA GLY A 159 0.61 -38.74 -40.29
C GLY A 159 0.39 -40.25 -40.49
N THR A 160 1.26 -41.09 -39.93
CA THR A 160 1.25 -42.56 -40.07
C THR A 160 0.52 -43.22 -38.90
N MET A 161 -0.58 -42.61 -38.43
CA MET A 161 -1.48 -43.26 -37.50
C MET A 161 -2.34 -44.24 -38.31
N THR A 162 -1.92 -45.51 -38.37
CA THR A 162 -2.87 -46.59 -38.66
C THR A 162 -3.90 -46.54 -37.55
N ALA A 163 -5.10 -46.06 -37.85
CA ALA A 163 -6.25 -46.16 -36.96
C ALA A 163 -6.46 -47.65 -36.67
N SER A 164 -5.95 -48.14 -35.52
CA SER A 164 -6.41 -49.42 -35.00
C SER A 164 -7.85 -49.18 -34.58
N ALA A 165 -8.78 -49.88 -35.23
CA ALA A 165 -10.20 -49.85 -34.97
C ALA A 165 -10.55 -50.44 -33.60
N ASP A 166 -10.11 -49.78 -32.54
CA ASP A 166 -10.74 -49.88 -31.24
C ASP A 166 -11.73 -48.73 -31.17
N SER A 167 -13.01 -49.10 -31.16
CA SER A 167 -14.18 -48.23 -31.20
C SER A 167 -14.03 -47.02 -30.29
N LEU A 168 -14.09 -45.83 -30.88
CA LEU A 168 -14.46 -44.61 -30.16
C LEU A 168 -15.82 -44.87 -29.48
N PRO A 169 -16.04 -44.41 -28.23
CA PRO A 169 -17.37 -44.39 -27.65
C PRO A 169 -18.35 -43.72 -28.62
N ASP A 170 -19.57 -44.26 -28.77
CA ASP A 170 -20.53 -43.82 -29.80
C ASP A 170 -20.79 -42.31 -29.79
N GLU A 171 -20.73 -41.70 -28.60
CA GLU A 171 -20.83 -40.25 -28.34
C GLU A 171 -19.81 -39.41 -29.12
N TRP A 172 -18.64 -39.98 -29.43
CA TRP A 172 -17.57 -39.29 -30.17
C TRP A 172 -17.64 -39.52 -31.68
N VAL A 173 -18.24 -40.62 -32.14
CA VAL A 173 -18.50 -40.84 -33.57
C VAL A 173 -19.51 -39.79 -34.06
N GLU A 174 -20.50 -39.48 -33.22
CA GLU A 174 -21.51 -38.45 -33.49
C GLU A 174 -20.88 -37.04 -33.55
N PHE A 175 -19.97 -36.72 -32.62
CA PHE A 175 -19.27 -35.43 -32.58
C PHE A 175 -18.29 -35.24 -33.76
N VAL A 176 -17.53 -36.28 -34.14
CA VAL A 176 -16.64 -36.22 -35.32
C VAL A 176 -17.45 -36.12 -36.60
N SER A 177 -18.58 -36.84 -36.71
CA SER A 177 -19.49 -36.72 -37.87
C SER A 177 -20.10 -35.33 -38.00
N MET A 178 -20.40 -34.63 -36.89
CA MET A 178 -20.88 -33.25 -36.90
C MET A 178 -19.82 -32.25 -37.38
N VAL A 179 -18.54 -32.55 -37.17
CA VAL A 179 -17.42 -31.70 -37.62
C VAL A 179 -17.09 -31.96 -39.09
N GLU A 180 -17.27 -33.19 -39.59
CA GLU A 180 -16.94 -33.57 -40.97
C GLU A 180 -18.08 -33.36 -41.99
N SER A 181 -19.35 -33.35 -41.56
CA SER A 181 -20.52 -33.25 -42.45
C SER A 181 -20.88 -31.85 -42.96
N GLY A 182 -19.99 -30.86 -42.80
CA GLY A 182 -20.18 -29.47 -43.24
C GLY A 182 -20.23 -29.24 -44.77
N SER A 183 -20.53 -30.25 -45.61
CA SER A 183 -20.50 -30.12 -47.08
C SER A 183 -21.69 -30.72 -47.84
N ALA A 184 -22.91 -30.74 -47.27
CA ALA A 184 -24.12 -31.06 -48.04
C ALA A 184 -25.04 -29.83 -48.14
N ARG A 185 -25.62 -29.62 -49.34
CA ARG A 185 -26.46 -28.47 -49.69
C ARG A 185 -27.82 -28.52 -48.96
N PRO A 186 -28.41 -27.37 -48.60
CA PRO A 186 -29.51 -27.37 -47.66
C PRO A 186 -30.90 -27.43 -48.32
N GLY A 187 -31.81 -28.20 -47.72
CA GLY A 187 -33.25 -28.23 -47.98
C GLY A 187 -34.04 -27.13 -47.23
N PRO A 188 -35.37 -27.09 -47.35
CA PRO A 188 -36.19 -25.96 -46.91
C PRO A 188 -36.26 -25.75 -45.37
N ALA A 189 -36.07 -26.79 -44.55
CA ALA A 189 -35.94 -26.65 -43.09
C ALA A 189 -34.57 -26.06 -42.68
N GLU A 190 -33.54 -26.20 -43.52
CA GLU A 190 -32.25 -25.56 -43.31
C GLU A 190 -32.27 -24.08 -43.71
N GLN A 191 -33.27 -23.59 -44.44
CA GLN A 191 -33.38 -22.16 -44.75
C GLN A 191 -33.82 -21.32 -43.53
N GLU A 192 -34.66 -21.85 -42.65
CA GLU A 192 -34.95 -21.24 -41.34
C GLU A 192 -33.71 -21.29 -40.42
N ASN A 193 -33.03 -22.44 -40.37
CA ASN A 193 -31.78 -22.59 -39.61
C ASN A 193 -30.66 -21.67 -40.15
N ILE A 194 -30.56 -21.46 -41.47
CA ILE A 194 -29.63 -20.51 -42.09
C ILE A 194 -30.00 -19.07 -41.72
N GLN A 195 -31.29 -18.72 -41.64
CA GLN A 195 -31.72 -17.39 -41.19
C GLN A 195 -31.39 -17.16 -39.71
N GLU A 196 -31.58 -18.14 -38.85
CA GLU A 196 -31.17 -18.07 -37.44
C GLU A 196 -29.64 -17.98 -37.28
N ILE A 197 -28.88 -18.76 -38.07
CA ILE A 197 -27.42 -18.68 -38.10
C ILE A 197 -26.94 -17.33 -38.64
N MET A 198 -27.63 -16.75 -39.63
CA MET A 198 -27.33 -15.42 -40.14
C MET A 198 -27.63 -14.34 -39.10
N ALA A 199 -28.76 -14.44 -38.38
CA ALA A 199 -29.08 -13.53 -37.28
C ALA A 199 -28.07 -13.64 -36.13
N ALA A 200 -27.66 -14.86 -35.75
CA ALA A 200 -26.63 -15.09 -34.75
C ALA A 200 -25.24 -14.59 -35.21
N ARG A 201 -24.92 -14.72 -36.49
CA ARG A 201 -23.70 -14.17 -37.10
C ARG A 201 -23.71 -12.64 -37.07
N ASP A 202 -24.82 -12.01 -37.38
CA ASP A 202 -24.97 -10.55 -37.35
C ASP A 202 -24.91 -10.02 -35.91
N GLU A 203 -25.48 -10.75 -34.95
CA GLU A 203 -25.35 -10.45 -33.52
C GLU A 203 -23.89 -10.57 -33.04
N LEU A 204 -23.19 -11.62 -33.45
CA LEU A 204 -21.76 -11.81 -33.14
C LEU A 204 -20.89 -10.76 -33.82
N ALA A 205 -21.18 -10.38 -35.06
CA ALA A 205 -20.52 -9.28 -35.75
C ALA A 205 -20.76 -7.95 -35.02
N GLY A 206 -21.97 -7.71 -34.52
CA GLY A 206 -22.29 -6.56 -33.67
C GLY A 206 -21.52 -6.58 -32.35
N LYS A 207 -21.38 -7.74 -31.69
CA LYS A 207 -20.57 -7.90 -30.47
C LYS A 207 -19.09 -7.66 -30.75
N LEU A 208 -18.56 -8.14 -31.87
CA LEU A 208 -17.18 -7.91 -32.31
C LEU A 208 -16.92 -6.41 -32.55
N ALA A 209 -17.80 -5.74 -33.31
CA ALA A 209 -17.68 -4.30 -33.57
C ALA A 209 -17.73 -3.47 -32.27
N ARG A 210 -18.60 -3.84 -31.31
CA ARG A 210 -18.63 -3.21 -29.97
C ARG A 210 -17.34 -3.46 -29.19
N SER A 211 -16.75 -4.66 -29.31
CA SER A 211 -15.47 -5.00 -28.67
C SER A 211 -14.31 -4.22 -29.27
N GLU A 212 -14.25 -4.09 -30.60
CA GLU A 212 -13.26 -3.27 -31.30
C GLU A 212 -13.40 -1.79 -30.94
N GLN A 213 -14.62 -1.27 -30.86
CA GLN A 213 -14.86 0.10 -30.41
C GLN A 213 -14.40 0.32 -28.96
N LYS A 214 -14.61 -0.66 -28.07
CA LYS A 214 -14.08 -0.63 -26.69
C LYS A 214 -12.54 -0.66 -26.70
N ARG A 215 -11.90 -1.50 -27.52
CA ARG A 215 -10.43 -1.53 -27.67
C ARG A 215 -9.88 -0.19 -28.16
N GLN A 216 -10.52 0.44 -29.14
CA GLN A 216 -10.13 1.77 -29.62
C GLN A 216 -10.30 2.85 -28.53
N LYS A 217 -11.39 2.81 -27.75
CA LYS A 217 -11.58 3.71 -26.61
C LYS A 217 -10.49 3.50 -25.55
N LEU A 218 -10.15 2.25 -25.23
CA LEU A 218 -9.08 1.91 -24.28
C LEU A 218 -7.71 2.37 -24.79
N ALA A 219 -7.41 2.19 -26.09
CA ALA A 219 -6.17 2.67 -26.69
C ALA A 219 -6.04 4.21 -26.58
N ARG A 220 -7.14 4.95 -26.80
CA ARG A 220 -7.18 6.42 -26.61
C ARG A 220 -7.02 6.83 -25.15
N VAL A 221 -7.56 6.06 -24.21
CA VAL A 221 -7.37 6.32 -22.77
C VAL A 221 -5.91 6.05 -22.40
N ARG A 222 -5.32 4.95 -22.90
CA ARG A 222 -3.93 4.60 -22.65
C ARG A 222 -2.97 5.66 -23.19
N SER A 223 -3.18 6.15 -24.42
CA SER A 223 -2.34 7.24 -24.95
C SER A 223 -2.48 8.53 -24.14
N LYS A 224 -3.71 8.88 -23.69
CA LYS A 224 -3.90 10.02 -22.79
C LYS A 224 -3.17 9.84 -21.46
N LEU A 225 -3.22 8.65 -20.86
CA LEU A 225 -2.50 8.36 -19.62
C LEU A 225 -0.99 8.45 -19.81
N GLU A 226 -0.45 7.98 -20.93
CA GLU A 226 0.99 8.10 -21.23
C GLU A 226 1.41 9.57 -21.34
N THR A 227 0.64 10.40 -22.05
CA THR A 227 0.94 11.85 -22.13
C THR A 227 0.82 12.57 -20.78
N ILE A 228 -0.04 12.09 -19.89
CA ILE A 228 -0.15 12.63 -18.52
C ILE A 228 1.07 12.20 -17.71
N ARG A 229 1.52 10.95 -17.85
CA ARG A 229 2.72 10.42 -17.20
C ARG A 229 3.96 11.21 -17.61
N GLU A 230 4.19 11.41 -18.90
CA GLU A 230 5.32 12.22 -19.41
C GLU A 230 5.30 13.63 -18.81
N LYS A 231 4.13 14.29 -18.81
CA LYS A 231 3.98 15.62 -18.19
C LYS A 231 4.24 15.62 -16.67
N LEU A 232 3.93 14.54 -15.97
CA LEU A 232 4.21 14.42 -14.54
C LEU A 232 5.71 14.18 -14.29
N GLU A 233 6.36 13.35 -15.10
CA GLU A 233 7.81 13.13 -15.05
C GLU A 233 8.59 14.42 -15.34
N ASP A 234 8.17 15.21 -16.33
CA ASP A 234 8.78 16.52 -16.60
C ASP A 234 8.58 17.50 -15.44
N ARG A 235 7.40 17.52 -14.83
CA ARG A 235 7.12 18.35 -13.65
C ARG A 235 7.94 17.93 -12.43
N LEU A 236 8.22 16.64 -12.26
CA LEU A 236 9.09 16.13 -11.20
C LEU A 236 10.53 16.61 -11.43
N LYS A 237 11.06 16.45 -12.65
CA LYS A 237 12.40 16.95 -13.01
C LYS A 237 12.53 18.46 -12.76
N THR A 238 11.50 19.26 -13.11
CA THR A 238 11.53 20.70 -12.83
C THR A 238 11.52 21.01 -11.33
N ARG A 239 10.81 20.21 -10.53
CA ARG A 239 10.78 20.37 -9.07
C ARG A 239 12.10 19.98 -8.44
N ASP A 240 12.75 18.93 -8.91
CA ASP A 240 14.06 18.50 -8.40
C ASP A 240 15.15 19.54 -8.68
N LEU A 241 15.10 20.18 -9.85
CA LEU A 241 15.97 21.32 -10.17
C LEU A 241 15.73 22.50 -9.22
N GLU A 242 14.46 22.83 -8.94
CA GLU A 242 14.11 23.93 -8.03
C GLU A 242 14.51 23.63 -6.58
N ILE A 243 14.30 22.39 -6.11
CA ILE A 243 14.75 21.95 -4.78
C ILE A 243 16.28 22.05 -4.68
N SER A 244 17.00 21.65 -5.72
CA SER A 244 18.46 21.76 -5.77
C SER A 244 18.91 23.21 -5.71
N ARG A 245 18.23 24.11 -6.44
CA ARG A 245 18.47 25.55 -6.41
C ARG A 245 18.22 26.13 -5.01
N LEU A 246 17.07 25.84 -4.40
CA LEU A 246 16.75 26.31 -3.04
C LEU A 246 17.74 25.79 -2.00
N ARG A 247 18.16 24.53 -2.09
CA ARG A 247 19.20 23.97 -1.21
C ARG A 247 20.56 24.66 -1.38
N SER A 248 20.91 25.10 -2.58
CA SER A 248 22.13 25.88 -2.80
C SER A 248 22.01 27.29 -2.22
N LEU A 249 20.83 27.90 -2.32
CA LEU A 249 20.54 29.22 -1.75
C LEU A 249 20.60 29.19 -0.21
N ILE A 250 19.98 28.19 0.42
CA ILE A 250 20.03 27.99 1.87
C ILE A 250 21.48 27.85 2.33
N ARG A 251 22.28 27.00 1.67
CA ARG A 251 23.71 26.85 2.01
C ARG A 251 24.51 28.15 1.87
N ALA A 252 24.20 28.97 0.87
CA ALA A 252 24.84 30.27 0.71
C ALA A 252 24.45 31.22 1.86
N LYS A 253 23.16 31.25 2.25
CA LYS A 253 22.68 32.08 3.36
C LYS A 253 23.16 31.61 4.73
N ASP A 254 23.24 30.30 4.97
CA ASP A 254 23.85 29.76 6.17
C ASP A 254 25.33 30.17 6.27
N GLY A 255 26.05 30.16 5.13
CA GLY A 255 27.43 30.67 5.08
C GLY A 255 27.54 32.17 5.38
N GLU A 256 26.60 32.99 4.88
CA GLU A 256 26.53 34.41 5.22
C GLU A 256 26.25 34.64 6.72
N ILE A 257 25.35 33.86 7.33
CA ILE A 257 25.03 33.95 8.75
C ILE A 257 26.27 33.62 9.59
N VAL A 258 26.94 32.51 9.31
CA VAL A 258 28.17 32.12 10.05
C VAL A 258 29.25 33.20 9.93
N HIS A 259 29.39 33.82 8.76
CA HIS A 259 30.32 34.94 8.58
C HIS A 259 29.91 36.18 9.40
N LEU A 260 28.62 36.53 9.44
CA LEU A 260 28.12 37.66 10.21
C LEU A 260 28.23 37.42 11.73
N GLU A 261 27.97 36.21 12.20
CA GLU A 261 28.16 35.80 13.59
C GLU A 261 29.63 35.93 14.00
N ALA A 262 30.55 35.37 13.20
CA ALA A 262 31.98 35.50 13.46
C ALA A 262 32.45 36.97 13.49
N HIS A 263 31.91 37.81 12.60
CA HIS A 263 32.23 39.23 12.57
C HIS A 263 31.66 39.99 13.78
N LEU A 264 30.45 39.65 14.22
CA LEU A 264 29.84 40.21 15.44
C LEU A 264 30.63 39.81 16.68
N ASP A 265 31.01 38.53 16.80
CA ASP A 265 31.83 38.04 17.91
C ASP A 265 33.19 38.74 17.96
N GLU A 266 33.82 38.97 16.81
CA GLU A 266 35.07 39.73 16.72
C GLU A 266 34.87 41.19 17.18
N LEU A 267 33.82 41.87 16.74
CA LEU A 267 33.50 43.24 17.15
C LEU A 267 33.20 43.34 18.64
N VAL A 268 32.38 42.42 19.17
CA VAL A 268 32.04 42.36 20.60
C VAL A 268 33.28 42.10 21.43
N ASN A 269 34.08 41.09 21.08
CA ASN A 269 35.31 40.78 21.80
C ASN A 269 36.30 41.95 21.77
N THR A 270 36.42 42.64 20.63
CA THR A 270 37.27 43.84 20.51
C THR A 270 36.76 44.97 21.39
N ARG A 271 35.44 45.21 21.42
CA ARG A 271 34.83 46.27 22.23
C ARG A 271 34.89 45.97 23.72
N VAL A 272 34.60 44.74 24.13
CA VAL A 272 34.72 44.27 25.51
C VAL A 272 36.18 44.38 25.98
N SER A 273 37.14 43.91 25.17
CA SER A 273 38.57 44.03 25.48
C SER A 273 39.04 45.49 25.56
N GLY A 274 38.43 46.40 24.79
CA GLY A 274 38.67 47.84 24.89
C GLY A 274 38.11 48.44 26.18
N LEU A 275 36.88 48.11 26.53
CA LEU A 275 36.22 48.54 27.77
C LEU A 275 36.91 48.03 29.02
N CYS A 276 37.33 46.76 29.04
CA CYS A 276 38.09 46.20 30.16
C CYS A 276 39.44 46.91 30.34
N ARG A 277 40.11 47.30 29.25
CA ARG A 277 41.32 48.12 29.31
C ARG A 277 41.06 49.54 29.81
N GLU A 278 40.00 50.20 29.35
CA GLU A 278 39.64 51.57 29.77
C GLU A 278 39.18 51.64 31.24
N LEU A 279 38.40 50.68 31.71
CA LEU A 279 37.77 50.74 33.03
C LEU A 279 38.63 50.16 34.15
N TRP A 280 39.44 49.13 33.86
CA TRP A 280 40.11 48.36 34.91
C TRP A 280 41.63 48.30 34.82
N GLY A 281 42.26 48.79 33.74
CA GLY A 281 43.72 48.79 33.62
C GLY A 281 44.36 47.39 33.74
N LEU A 282 43.56 46.34 33.61
CA LEU A 282 43.98 44.95 33.75
C LEU A 282 44.39 44.42 32.38
N GLU A 283 45.71 44.33 32.18
CA GLU A 283 46.27 43.46 31.16
C GLU A 283 46.12 42.00 31.62
N GLY A 284 45.20 41.29 30.96
CA GLY A 284 45.32 39.86 30.76
C GLY A 284 44.85 38.96 31.91
N GLN A 285 43.93 38.08 31.53
CA GLN A 285 43.60 36.79 32.14
C GLN A 285 42.70 36.79 33.37
N GLU A 286 41.79 35.81 33.33
CA GLU A 286 40.84 35.39 34.36
C GLU A 286 39.57 36.23 34.51
N ALA A 287 38.70 36.11 33.49
CA ALA A 287 37.26 36.24 33.69
C ALA A 287 36.49 35.21 32.84
N GLU A 288 36.84 33.93 32.97
CA GLU A 288 35.85 32.85 32.80
C GLU A 288 34.99 32.83 34.07
N LEU A 289 34.13 33.84 34.22
CA LEU A 289 33.06 33.82 35.21
C LEU A 289 31.78 33.45 34.47
N ASP A 290 31.26 32.27 34.81
CA ASP A 290 29.95 31.70 34.48
C ASP A 290 29.00 32.65 33.73
N LYS A 291 29.03 32.59 32.41
CA LYS A 291 27.97 33.15 31.56
C LYS A 291 26.69 32.30 31.59
N ASP A 292 26.75 31.07 32.13
CA ASP A 292 25.67 30.09 32.08
C ASP A 292 24.58 30.26 33.16
N ALA A 293 24.77 31.18 34.11
CA ALA A 293 23.85 31.30 35.25
C ALA A 293 22.77 32.40 35.11
N LEU A 294 22.81 33.27 34.09
CA LEU A 294 22.04 34.52 34.10
C LEU A 294 21.11 34.80 32.90
N LEU A 295 21.00 33.90 31.92
CA LEU A 295 20.07 34.08 30.79
C LEU A 295 19.13 32.87 30.66
N GLY A 296 18.21 32.73 31.62
CA GLY A 296 17.16 31.71 31.57
C GLY A 296 16.03 32.08 30.61
N THR A 297 16.27 32.09 29.30
CA THR A 297 15.22 32.02 28.29
C THR A 297 14.82 30.56 28.04
N VAL A 298 13.57 30.35 27.59
CA VAL A 298 13.06 29.01 27.25
C VAL A 298 13.91 28.37 26.15
N ASP A 299 14.47 29.18 25.26
CA ASP A 299 15.31 28.73 24.16
C ASP A 299 16.65 28.13 24.64
N ASP A 300 17.28 28.69 25.68
CA ASP A 300 18.49 28.13 26.29
C ASP A 300 18.25 26.78 26.98
N LEU A 301 17.03 26.53 27.47
CA LEU A 301 16.64 25.21 27.99
C LEU A 301 16.42 24.21 26.85
N LEU A 302 15.85 24.66 25.73
CA LEU A 302 15.66 23.82 24.54
C LEU A 302 16.99 23.45 23.89
N ASP A 303 17.93 24.40 23.79
CA ASP A 303 19.27 24.15 23.23
C ASP A 303 20.10 23.23 24.13
N ARG A 304 20.00 23.38 25.46
CA ARG A 304 20.60 22.43 26.40
C ARG A 304 19.99 21.04 26.29
N ALA A 305 18.67 20.95 26.14
CA ALA A 305 17.98 19.67 25.94
C ALA A 305 18.36 19.02 24.60
N GLU A 306 18.46 19.79 23.53
CA GLU A 306 18.91 19.29 22.23
C GLU A 306 20.35 18.81 22.26
N ASN A 307 21.25 19.55 22.91
CA ASN A 307 22.65 19.15 23.04
C ASN A 307 22.80 17.88 23.90
N ALA A 308 22.04 17.76 24.98
CA ALA A 308 21.98 16.53 25.78
C ALA A 308 21.47 15.33 24.94
N LEU A 309 20.41 15.52 24.15
CA LEU A 309 19.86 14.47 23.26
C LEU A 309 20.83 14.09 22.14
N ARG A 310 21.56 15.05 21.55
CA ARG A 310 22.61 14.78 20.54
C ARG A 310 23.76 13.98 21.15
N THR A 311 24.12 14.28 22.40
CA THR A 311 25.17 13.57 23.12
C THR A 311 24.74 12.14 23.43
N GLN A 312 23.50 11.94 23.89
CA GLN A 312 22.92 10.61 24.11
C GLN A 312 22.84 9.79 22.80
N LYS A 313 22.41 10.39 21.69
CA LYS A 313 22.39 9.71 20.38
C LYS A 313 23.78 9.23 19.94
N LYS A 314 24.83 10.00 20.22
CA LYS A 314 26.22 9.60 19.94
C LYS A 314 26.66 8.43 20.84
N LEU A 315 26.21 8.40 22.09
CA LEU A 315 26.46 7.28 23.01
C LEU A 315 25.67 6.02 22.58
N ASP A 316 24.40 6.16 22.22
CA ASP A 316 23.56 5.06 21.72
C ASP A 316 24.13 4.45 20.42
N ALA A 317 24.71 5.27 19.54
CA ALA A 317 25.38 4.79 18.33
C ALA A 317 26.69 4.04 18.63
N ARG A 318 27.38 4.35 19.74
CA ARG A 318 28.65 3.71 20.12
C ARG A 318 28.45 2.46 20.96
N TYR A 319 27.48 2.46 21.87
CA TYR A 319 27.28 1.41 22.87
C TYR A 319 26.00 0.59 22.65
N GLY A 320 25.19 0.93 21.64
CA GLY A 320 23.90 0.30 21.37
C GLY A 320 22.79 0.86 22.27
N THR A 321 21.54 0.50 21.95
CA THR A 321 20.36 0.93 22.73
C THR A 321 19.92 -0.17 23.70
N ARG A 322 19.27 0.22 24.80
CA ARG A 322 18.63 -0.72 25.75
C ARG A 322 17.62 -1.65 25.05
N SER A 323 16.90 -1.12 24.06
CA SER A 323 15.97 -1.92 23.23
C SER A 323 16.71 -3.01 22.46
N ALA A 324 17.83 -2.68 21.80
CA ALA A 324 18.62 -3.66 21.05
C ALA A 324 19.22 -4.75 21.96
N ALA A 325 19.64 -4.38 23.18
CA ALA A 325 20.09 -5.33 24.19
C ALA A 325 18.95 -6.26 24.66
N ASN A 326 17.77 -5.71 24.97
CA ASN A 326 16.59 -6.49 25.36
C ASN A 326 16.08 -7.42 24.24
N ASP A 327 16.11 -6.97 22.98
CA ASP A 327 15.75 -7.80 21.82
C ASP A 327 16.73 -8.95 21.62
N THR A 328 18.01 -8.71 21.94
CA THR A 328 19.05 -9.74 21.88
C THR A 328 18.88 -10.76 23.01
N ILE A 329 18.59 -10.30 24.24
CA ILE A 329 18.24 -11.18 25.37
C ILE A 329 17.00 -12.03 25.04
N SER A 330 15.94 -11.42 24.53
CA SER A 330 14.70 -12.12 24.16
C SER A 330 14.93 -13.20 23.08
N ARG A 331 15.80 -12.91 22.10
CA ARG A 331 16.19 -13.89 21.08
C ARG A 331 17.00 -15.04 21.66
N LEU A 332 17.95 -14.75 22.56
CA LEU A 332 18.75 -15.77 23.24
C LEU A 332 17.87 -16.64 24.15
N GLU A 333 16.97 -16.05 24.94
CA GLU A 333 16.02 -16.77 25.80
C GLU A 333 15.09 -17.68 24.99
N LYS A 334 14.57 -17.20 23.86
CA LYS A 334 13.75 -18.04 22.96
C LYS A 334 14.52 -19.23 22.41
N ARG A 335 15.81 -19.05 22.08
CA ARG A 335 16.67 -20.15 21.61
C ARG A 335 17.03 -21.11 22.74
N TYR A 336 17.29 -20.59 23.94
CA TYR A 336 17.52 -21.39 25.13
C TYR A 336 16.28 -22.23 25.48
N ASP A 337 15.08 -21.68 25.40
CA ASP A 337 13.83 -22.43 25.61
C ASP A 337 13.62 -23.53 24.56
N GLN A 338 14.01 -23.30 23.30
CA GLN A 338 13.97 -24.32 22.25
C GLN A 338 14.96 -25.46 22.55
N VAL A 339 16.17 -25.12 22.98
CA VAL A 339 17.19 -26.10 23.41
C VAL A 339 16.69 -26.89 24.62
N ARG A 340 16.11 -26.22 25.62
CA ARG A 340 15.55 -26.87 26.82
C ARG A 340 14.42 -27.83 26.49
N LYS A 341 13.50 -27.45 25.59
CA LYS A 341 12.43 -28.35 25.10
C LYS A 341 13.00 -29.55 24.35
N ALA A 342 13.95 -29.33 23.45
CA ALA A 342 14.61 -30.42 22.71
C ALA A 342 15.40 -31.36 23.63
N LEU A 343 16.00 -30.86 24.71
CA LEU A 343 16.65 -31.68 25.75
C LEU A 343 15.63 -32.47 26.58
N ALA A 344 14.49 -31.87 26.93
CA ALA A 344 13.43 -32.54 27.68
C ALA A 344 12.74 -33.66 26.89
N ASP A 345 12.62 -33.50 25.57
CA ASP A 345 12.01 -34.47 24.66
C ASP A 345 13.01 -35.55 24.17
N SER A 346 14.28 -35.48 24.58
CA SER A 346 15.34 -36.39 24.10
C SER A 346 15.68 -37.48 25.12
N LEU A 347 15.68 -38.74 24.68
CA LEU A 347 16.10 -39.89 25.49
C LEU A 347 17.63 -39.99 25.65
N VAL A 348 18.40 -39.46 24.69
CA VAL A 348 19.87 -39.38 24.75
C VAL A 348 20.29 -38.02 24.21
N PRO A 349 20.53 -37.02 25.08
CA PRO A 349 20.87 -35.68 24.65
C PRO A 349 22.26 -35.64 23.99
N SER A 350 22.37 -34.90 22.88
CA SER A 350 23.66 -34.64 22.23
C SER A 350 24.53 -33.73 23.09
N GLN A 351 25.82 -34.07 23.25
CA GLN A 351 26.77 -33.21 23.97
C GLN A 351 26.90 -31.81 23.38
N ALA A 352 26.73 -31.66 22.06
CA ALA A 352 26.74 -30.36 21.42
C ALA A 352 25.54 -29.49 21.86
N LEU A 353 24.38 -30.12 22.10
CA LEU A 353 23.16 -29.43 22.51
C LEU A 353 23.22 -29.02 24.00
N LEU A 354 23.86 -29.84 24.84
CA LEU A 354 24.14 -29.50 26.24
C LEU A 354 25.08 -28.30 26.34
N ARG A 355 26.20 -28.31 25.61
CA ARG A 355 27.15 -27.18 25.57
C ARG A 355 26.50 -25.91 25.04
N ALA A 356 25.69 -26.01 23.97
CA ALA A 356 24.96 -24.87 23.45
C ALA A 356 23.96 -24.29 24.47
N GLY A 357 23.36 -25.13 25.32
CA GLY A 357 22.51 -24.67 26.43
C GLY A 357 23.29 -23.87 27.47
N GLU A 358 24.45 -24.37 27.90
CA GLU A 358 25.34 -23.70 28.85
C GLU A 358 25.87 -22.37 28.30
N ASP A 359 26.31 -22.34 27.04
CA ASP A 359 26.81 -21.14 26.36
C ASP A 359 25.71 -20.07 26.22
N LEU A 360 24.49 -20.48 25.84
CA LEU A 360 23.35 -19.56 25.76
C LEU A 360 22.99 -18.98 27.13
N GLN A 361 23.04 -19.78 28.19
CA GLN A 361 22.76 -19.33 29.55
C GLN A 361 23.81 -18.33 30.05
N ALA A 362 25.10 -18.60 29.80
CA ALA A 362 26.21 -17.72 30.15
C ALA A 362 26.12 -16.37 29.41
N GLU A 363 25.77 -16.40 28.12
CA GLU A 363 25.65 -15.18 27.32
C GLU A 363 24.41 -14.36 27.72
N ILE A 364 23.25 -15.00 28.00
CA ILE A 364 22.07 -14.31 28.57
C ILE A 364 22.43 -13.61 29.88
N PHE A 365 23.17 -14.28 30.77
CA PHE A 365 23.60 -13.71 32.04
C PHE A 365 24.52 -12.50 31.82
N ARG A 366 25.50 -12.61 30.93
CA ARG A 366 26.41 -11.51 30.55
C ARG A 366 25.65 -10.30 30.01
N TRP A 367 24.67 -10.49 29.12
CA TRP A 367 23.85 -9.40 28.59
C TRP A 367 22.97 -8.75 29.66
N LYS A 368 22.45 -9.53 30.62
CA LYS A 368 21.69 -8.99 31.76
C LYS A 368 22.56 -8.16 32.70
N GLN A 369 23.82 -8.51 32.90
CA GLN A 369 24.78 -7.73 33.70
C GLN A 369 25.20 -6.41 33.04
N LEU A 370 25.15 -6.32 31.71
CA LEU A 370 25.50 -5.10 30.96
C LEU A 370 24.39 -4.03 31.00
N LEU A 371 23.18 -4.38 31.47
CA LEU A 371 22.08 -3.44 31.65
C LEU A 371 22.19 -2.76 33.03
N PRO A 372 22.18 -1.42 33.12
CA PRO A 372 22.17 -0.72 34.40
C PRO A 372 20.98 -1.17 35.25
N GLU A 373 21.19 -1.43 36.54
CA GLU A 373 20.14 -1.76 37.51
C GLU A 373 19.12 -0.61 37.56
N GLY A 374 18.05 -0.76 36.78
CA GLY A 374 17.02 0.25 36.58
C GLY A 374 15.66 -0.41 36.60
N ASP A 375 15.05 -0.32 37.79
CA ASP A 375 13.73 -0.75 38.26
C ASP A 375 13.35 -2.21 37.99
N SER A 376 13.21 -2.93 39.11
CA SER A 376 12.66 -4.28 39.24
C SER A 376 11.62 -4.55 38.15
N THR A 377 11.99 -5.41 37.20
CA THR A 377 11.09 -5.90 36.17
C THR A 377 9.83 -6.43 36.86
N ALA A 378 8.69 -5.81 36.58
CA ALA A 378 7.42 -6.25 37.10
C ALA A 378 7.27 -7.75 36.82
N SER A 379 7.18 -8.54 37.88
CA SER A 379 6.83 -9.95 37.76
C SER A 379 5.50 -10.07 37.00
N PRO A 380 5.30 -11.09 36.15
CA PRO A 380 4.07 -11.27 35.38
C PRO A 380 2.80 -11.23 36.25
N VAL A 381 2.91 -11.66 37.51
CA VAL A 381 1.82 -11.62 38.49
C VAL A 381 1.52 -10.18 38.92
N SER A 382 2.56 -9.36 39.11
CA SER A 382 2.42 -7.95 39.45
C SER A 382 1.83 -7.15 38.29
N GLU A 383 2.18 -7.47 37.04
CA GLU A 383 1.54 -6.85 35.87
C GLU A 383 0.07 -7.22 35.76
N LEU A 384 -0.29 -8.48 35.98
CA LEU A 384 -1.68 -8.94 35.89
C LEU A 384 -2.58 -8.31 36.97
N ILE A 385 -2.04 -8.09 38.17
CA ILE A 385 -2.73 -7.35 39.24
C ILE A 385 -2.89 -5.87 38.86
N LEU A 386 -1.87 -5.24 38.28
CA LEU A 386 -1.94 -3.85 37.83
C LEU A 386 -2.90 -3.66 36.65
N ASP A 387 -2.99 -4.60 35.73
CA ASP A 387 -3.94 -4.54 34.63
C ASP A 387 -5.38 -4.70 35.12
N LYS A 388 -5.61 -5.59 36.09
CA LYS A 388 -6.92 -5.67 36.76
C LYS A 388 -7.24 -4.37 37.51
N ALA A 389 -6.25 -3.75 38.15
CA ALA A 389 -6.40 -2.45 38.81
C ALA A 389 -6.70 -1.31 37.81
N ARG A 390 -6.10 -1.34 36.62
CA ARG A 390 -6.40 -0.39 35.52
C ARG A 390 -7.80 -0.59 34.95
N GLY A 391 -8.40 -1.77 35.12
CA GLY A 391 -9.75 -2.10 34.67
C GLY A 391 -10.88 -1.53 35.53
N PHE A 392 -10.62 -1.08 36.77
CA PHE A 392 -11.66 -0.42 37.56
C PHE A 392 -12.10 0.90 36.90
N GLU A 393 -13.37 1.28 37.05
CA GLU A 393 -13.87 2.54 36.51
C GLU A 393 -13.34 3.75 37.28
N VAL A 394 -13.37 4.94 36.67
CA VAL A 394 -12.98 6.21 37.31
C VAL A 394 -14.23 6.81 37.96
N SER A 395 -14.65 6.21 39.07
CA SER A 395 -15.78 6.63 39.92
C SER A 395 -15.35 6.61 41.40
N GLU A 396 -16.15 7.17 42.31
CA GLU A 396 -15.86 7.07 43.75
C GLU A 396 -15.80 5.60 44.22
N GLU A 397 -16.70 4.76 43.71
CA GLU A 397 -16.73 3.32 43.99
C GLU A 397 -15.51 2.60 43.41
N GLY A 398 -15.08 2.95 42.19
CA GLY A 398 -13.87 2.42 41.55
C GLY A 398 -12.57 2.83 42.26
N LEU A 399 -12.53 4.03 42.84
CA LEU A 399 -11.42 4.49 43.70
C LEU A 399 -11.41 3.78 45.05
N GLY A 400 -12.57 3.57 45.66
CA GLY A 400 -12.71 2.78 46.89
C GLY A 400 -12.19 1.35 46.71
N ASN A 401 -12.58 0.70 45.60
CA ASN A 401 -12.09 -0.64 45.25
C ASN A 401 -10.56 -0.70 45.04
N LEU A 402 -9.95 0.35 44.51
CA LEU A 402 -8.49 0.45 44.34
C LEU A 402 -7.76 0.67 45.67
N GLU A 403 -8.32 1.49 46.55
CA GLU A 403 -7.81 1.72 47.90
C GLU A 403 -7.92 0.44 48.75
N ASP A 404 -9.03 -0.28 48.64
CA ASP A 404 -9.21 -1.59 49.28
C ASP A 404 -8.22 -2.62 48.76
N LEU A 405 -7.97 -2.68 47.45
CA LEU A 405 -6.96 -3.57 46.88
C LEU A 405 -5.55 -3.23 47.41
N LYS A 406 -5.19 -1.95 47.49
CA LYS A 406 -3.92 -1.50 48.07
C LYS A 406 -3.81 -1.88 49.56
N ASN A 407 -4.90 -1.72 50.32
CA ASN A 407 -4.96 -2.07 51.73
C ASN A 407 -4.88 -3.59 51.97
N GLN A 408 -5.52 -4.39 51.11
CA GLN A 408 -5.46 -5.85 51.15
C GLN A 408 -4.06 -6.38 50.82
N LEU A 409 -3.36 -5.76 49.88
CA LEU A 409 -1.95 -6.10 49.57
C LEU A 409 -0.99 -5.73 50.70
N SER A 410 -1.36 -4.73 51.51
CA SER A 410 -0.59 -4.26 52.67
C SER A 410 -0.87 -5.07 53.94
N ARG A 411 -2.05 -5.70 54.03
CA ARG A 411 -2.38 -6.68 55.07
C ARG A 411 -1.70 -8.00 54.72
N SER A 412 -1.10 -8.67 55.70
CA SER A 412 -0.19 -9.80 55.52
C SER A 412 -0.78 -10.94 54.68
N LEU A 413 -0.63 -10.88 53.36
CA LEU A 413 -0.77 -12.02 52.48
C LEU A 413 0.33 -13.03 52.83
N PRO A 414 0.07 -14.34 52.74
CA PRO A 414 1.10 -15.34 52.98
C PRO A 414 2.29 -15.05 52.05
N ALA A 415 3.49 -14.96 52.63
CA ALA A 415 4.73 -14.58 51.93
C ALA A 415 5.09 -15.49 50.74
N SER A 416 4.34 -16.59 50.55
CA SER A 416 4.43 -17.51 49.42
C SER A 416 3.81 -17.00 48.12
N LEU A 417 2.97 -15.95 48.14
CA LEU A 417 2.27 -15.49 46.93
C LEU A 417 2.92 -14.27 46.26
N LEU A 418 3.49 -13.36 47.03
CA LEU A 418 4.17 -12.17 46.54
C LEU A 418 5.41 -11.90 47.40
N THR A 419 6.54 -11.71 46.74
CA THR A 419 7.79 -11.27 47.37
C THR A 419 7.61 -9.88 47.99
N ARG A 420 8.54 -9.49 48.87
CA ARG A 420 8.51 -8.15 49.49
C ARG A 420 8.68 -7.05 48.44
N GLU A 421 9.56 -7.27 47.48
CA GLU A 421 9.85 -6.33 46.40
C GLU A 421 8.65 -6.12 45.47
N GLU A 422 7.93 -7.19 45.11
CA GLU A 422 6.69 -7.09 44.33
C GLU A 422 5.58 -6.35 45.07
N ARG A 423 5.48 -6.54 46.40
CA ARG A 423 4.49 -5.82 47.22
C ARG A 423 4.79 -4.33 47.29
N ASP A 424 6.05 -3.96 47.50
CA ASP A 424 6.46 -2.56 47.55
C ASP A 424 6.28 -1.90 46.17
N PHE A 425 6.59 -2.62 45.08
CA PHE A 425 6.32 -2.18 43.71
C PHE A 425 4.83 -1.95 43.44
N LEU A 426 3.97 -2.92 43.78
CA LEU A 426 2.51 -2.83 43.60
C LEU A 426 1.91 -1.71 44.44
N ALA A 427 2.34 -1.55 45.69
CA ALA A 427 1.86 -0.49 46.58
C ALA A 427 2.18 0.91 46.01
N ASN A 428 3.38 1.10 45.46
CA ASN A 428 3.80 2.34 44.82
C ASN A 428 3.08 2.60 43.49
N ALA A 429 2.89 1.56 42.67
CA ALA A 429 2.18 1.66 41.40
C ALA A 429 0.68 1.95 41.58
N LEU A 430 0.02 1.27 42.53
CA LEU A 430 -1.38 1.52 42.89
C LEU A 430 -1.55 2.91 43.53
N GLY A 431 -0.61 3.34 44.38
CA GLY A 431 -0.62 4.70 44.94
C GLY A 431 -0.63 5.78 43.86
N ARG A 432 0.27 5.66 42.86
CA ARG A 432 0.32 6.57 41.71
C ARG A 432 -0.98 6.53 40.87
N LEU A 433 -1.57 5.34 40.70
CA LEU A 433 -2.81 5.16 39.94
C LEU A 433 -4.02 5.81 40.64
N ILE A 434 -4.14 5.61 41.96
CA ILE A 434 -5.19 6.23 42.79
C ILE A 434 -5.09 7.74 42.72
N GLU A 435 -3.90 8.30 42.88
CA GLU A 435 -3.71 9.75 42.86
C GLU A 435 -4.02 10.37 41.50
N LYS A 436 -3.61 9.70 40.41
CA LYS A 436 -3.98 10.10 39.05
C LYS A 436 -5.49 10.08 38.84
N ARG A 437 -6.17 9.02 39.29
CA ARG A 437 -7.63 8.88 39.13
C ARG A 437 -8.41 9.84 40.01
N ARG A 438 -7.93 10.13 41.21
CA ARG A 438 -8.52 11.15 42.10
C ARG A 438 -8.45 12.54 41.47
N LYS A 439 -7.33 12.88 40.82
CA LYS A 439 -7.21 14.13 40.04
C LYS A 439 -8.19 14.18 38.88
N ILE A 440 -8.35 13.07 38.14
CA ILE A 440 -9.33 12.99 37.05
C ILE A 440 -10.77 13.16 37.58
N LEU A 441 -11.11 12.49 38.68
CA LEU A 441 -12.43 12.60 39.31
C LEU A 441 -12.70 14.02 39.85
N GLN A 442 -11.70 14.67 40.43
CA GLN A 442 -11.82 16.08 40.88
C GLN A 442 -12.05 17.03 39.71
N VAL A 443 -11.38 16.80 38.58
CA VAL A 443 -11.59 17.58 37.34
C VAL A 443 -12.97 17.29 36.74
N SER A 444 -13.45 16.05 36.78
CA SER A 444 -14.79 15.70 36.28
C SER A 444 -15.91 16.24 37.16
N LEU A 445 -15.77 16.18 38.50
CA LEU A 445 -16.72 16.78 39.45
C LEU A 445 -16.75 18.31 39.34
N ALA A 446 -15.61 18.95 39.08
CA ALA A 446 -15.54 20.37 38.80
C ALA A 446 -16.16 20.73 37.44
N ALA A 447 -16.11 19.82 36.46
CA ALA A 447 -16.79 19.98 35.17
C ALA A 447 -18.31 19.78 35.27
N ASP A 448 -18.80 18.91 36.15
CA ASP A 448 -20.23 18.67 36.39
C ASP A 448 -20.93 19.85 37.13
N HIS A 449 -20.17 20.77 37.73
CA HIS A 449 -20.71 22.02 38.31
C HIS A 449 -20.78 23.19 37.29
N ALA A 450 -20.59 22.92 36.00
CA ALA A 450 -20.92 23.89 34.95
C ALA A 450 -22.45 24.03 34.81
N PRO A 451 -22.98 25.25 34.63
CA PRO A 451 -24.42 25.48 34.62
C PRO A 451 -25.10 24.67 33.51
N ALA A 452 -26.22 24.05 33.89
CA ALA A 452 -26.97 23.05 33.13
C ALA A 452 -27.12 23.37 31.64
N VAL A 453 -26.45 22.59 30.79
CA VAL A 453 -26.73 22.54 29.35
C VAL A 453 -27.71 21.40 29.11
N HIS A 454 -28.77 21.73 28.37
CA HIS A 454 -29.92 20.91 28.06
C HIS A 454 -29.58 19.52 27.45
N LYS A 455 -30.47 18.56 27.76
CA LYS A 455 -30.42 17.15 27.35
C LYS A 455 -30.33 16.92 25.83
N LEU A 456 -29.50 15.91 25.49
CA LEU A 456 -29.56 14.94 24.39
C LEU A 456 -29.41 15.42 22.94
N SER A 457 -28.37 14.91 22.26
CA SER A 457 -28.52 14.45 20.86
C SER A 457 -27.54 13.32 20.54
N ALA A 458 -27.96 12.44 19.65
CA ALA A 458 -27.26 11.25 19.19
C ALA A 458 -25.86 11.57 18.65
N GLU A 459 -24.94 10.59 18.66
CA GLU A 459 -23.63 10.75 18.02
C GLU A 459 -23.79 11.25 16.58
N PRO A 460 -23.03 12.29 16.16
CA PRO A 460 -23.18 12.87 14.82
C PRO A 460 -22.86 11.82 13.74
N ALA A 461 -23.72 11.71 12.72
CA ALA A 461 -23.56 10.71 11.68
C ALA A 461 -22.38 11.06 10.75
N THR A 462 -21.53 10.08 10.44
CA THR A 462 -20.39 10.29 9.53
C THR A 462 -20.77 9.95 8.08
N ILE A 463 -20.52 10.87 7.16
CA ILE A 463 -20.83 10.71 5.73
C ILE A 463 -19.58 10.28 4.97
N ALA A 464 -19.60 9.06 4.44
CA ALA A 464 -18.49 8.50 3.66
C ALA A 464 -18.43 9.04 2.20
N ASN A 465 -19.57 9.41 1.60
CA ASN A 465 -19.65 9.91 0.23
C ASN A 465 -20.60 11.11 0.12
N LEU A 466 -20.04 12.32 0.17
CA LEU A 466 -20.80 13.56 0.12
C LEU A 466 -21.59 13.74 -1.18
N SER A 467 -21.03 13.35 -2.34
CA SER A 467 -21.70 13.47 -3.63
C SER A 467 -22.99 12.67 -3.70
N ALA A 468 -22.93 11.40 -3.28
CA ALA A 468 -24.09 10.53 -3.25
C ALA A 468 -25.12 11.02 -2.22
N PHE A 469 -24.65 11.50 -1.07
CA PHE A 469 -25.50 12.01 -0.01
C PHE A 469 -26.30 13.25 -0.44
N VAL A 470 -25.63 14.27 -1.01
CA VAL A 470 -26.27 15.50 -1.49
C VAL A 470 -27.26 15.20 -2.61
N SER A 471 -26.95 14.24 -3.49
CA SER A 471 -27.86 13.82 -4.56
C SER A 471 -29.11 13.11 -4.01
N GLY A 472 -28.96 12.31 -2.95
CA GLY A 472 -30.08 11.61 -2.30
C GLY A 472 -30.90 12.46 -1.33
N HIS A 473 -30.35 13.57 -0.82
CA HIS A 473 -30.98 14.41 0.21
C HIS A 473 -30.92 15.90 -0.14
N ARG A 474 -31.24 16.23 -1.40
CA ARG A 474 -31.09 17.57 -1.94
C ARG A 474 -31.84 18.65 -1.15
N ASP A 475 -33.08 18.37 -0.78
CA ASP A 475 -33.95 19.34 -0.09
C ASP A 475 -33.43 19.64 1.32
N MET A 476 -32.98 18.61 2.04
CA MET A 476 -32.33 18.79 3.34
C MET A 476 -31.05 19.60 3.20
N CYS A 477 -30.16 19.27 2.24
CA CYS A 477 -28.92 20.02 2.06
C CYS A 477 -29.21 21.50 1.73
N ALA A 478 -30.21 21.77 0.90
CA ALA A 478 -30.60 23.12 0.51
C ALA A 478 -31.14 23.98 1.68
N SER A 479 -31.63 23.36 2.76
CA SER A 479 -32.01 24.03 4.01
C SER A 479 -30.94 23.94 5.11
N SER A 480 -29.78 23.35 4.84
CA SER A 480 -28.72 23.08 5.82
C SER A 480 -27.53 24.03 5.70
N LEU A 481 -26.77 24.16 6.80
CA LEU A 481 -25.56 24.95 6.88
C LEU A 481 -24.32 24.04 6.81
N LEU A 482 -23.36 24.40 5.99
CA LEU A 482 -22.10 23.68 5.82
C LEU A 482 -20.92 24.52 6.31
N VAL A 483 -20.23 24.04 7.33
CA VAL A 483 -19.01 24.63 7.87
C VAL A 483 -17.81 23.83 7.39
N ILE A 484 -16.82 24.50 6.81
CA ILE A 484 -15.62 23.88 6.25
C ILE A 484 -14.38 24.46 6.91
N ASP A 485 -13.61 23.60 7.55
CA ASP A 485 -12.24 23.91 7.95
C ASP A 485 -11.35 23.84 6.70
N GLY A 486 -11.06 25.01 6.12
CA GLY A 486 -10.40 25.16 4.84
C GLY A 486 -8.95 24.68 4.84
N TYR A 487 -8.23 24.86 5.95
CA TYR A 487 -6.84 24.41 6.04
C TYR A 487 -6.76 22.88 6.10
N ASN A 488 -7.55 22.24 6.95
CA ASN A 488 -7.61 20.78 7.01
C ASN A 488 -8.19 20.18 5.72
N ALA A 489 -9.16 20.83 5.07
CA ALA A 489 -9.70 20.38 3.80
C ALA A 489 -8.65 20.37 2.67
N ILE A 490 -7.79 21.39 2.60
CA ILE A 490 -6.71 21.47 1.60
C ILE A 490 -5.58 20.49 1.92
N LYS A 491 -5.13 20.41 3.18
CA LYS A 491 -3.98 19.57 3.57
C LYS A 491 -4.26 18.07 3.59
N SER A 492 -5.48 17.66 3.94
CA SER A 492 -5.84 16.24 4.03
C SER A 492 -5.98 15.53 2.67
N SER A 493 -5.84 16.27 1.57
CA SER A 493 -5.89 15.73 0.21
C SER A 493 -4.56 15.78 -0.51
N ALA A 494 -4.14 14.62 -1.03
CA ALA A 494 -2.94 14.51 -1.85
C ALA A 494 -2.97 15.42 -3.09
N GLU A 495 -4.14 15.65 -3.70
CA GLU A 495 -4.26 16.50 -4.89
C GLU A 495 -4.07 17.99 -4.57
N TRP A 496 -4.54 18.43 -3.41
CA TRP A 496 -4.47 19.82 -2.97
C TRP A 496 -3.18 20.13 -2.20
N ALA A 497 -2.67 19.19 -1.41
CA ALA A 497 -1.35 19.27 -0.79
C ALA A 497 -0.23 19.41 -1.85
N ALA A 498 -0.38 18.79 -3.02
CA ALA A 498 0.55 18.95 -4.14
C ALA A 498 0.47 20.34 -4.82
N LEU A 499 -0.65 21.05 -4.68
CA LEU A 499 -0.80 22.45 -5.11
C LEU A 499 -0.31 23.43 -4.03
N ASP A 500 -0.56 23.12 -2.75
CA ASP A 500 -0.08 23.84 -1.56
C ASP A 500 1.45 23.95 -1.53
N GLN A 501 2.18 22.86 -1.82
CA GLN A 501 3.66 22.85 -1.91
C GLN A 501 4.27 23.88 -2.88
N LYS A 502 3.46 24.52 -3.75
CA LYS A 502 3.93 25.51 -4.73
C LYS A 502 3.46 26.93 -4.41
N ASP A 503 2.23 27.08 -3.91
CA ASP A 503 1.59 28.37 -3.61
C ASP A 503 0.23 28.11 -2.89
N PHE A 504 0.21 28.26 -1.56
CA PHE A 504 -1.01 28.07 -0.76
C PHE A 504 -2.13 29.04 -1.16
N THR A 505 -1.79 30.29 -1.51
CA THR A 505 -2.77 31.32 -1.93
C THR A 505 -3.49 30.88 -3.19
N ARG A 506 -2.77 30.29 -4.15
CA ARG A 506 -3.39 29.74 -5.38
C ARG A 506 -4.27 28.52 -5.10
N ALA A 507 -3.84 27.62 -4.21
CA ALA A 507 -4.64 26.46 -3.80
C ALA A 507 -5.94 26.90 -3.11
N ARG A 508 -5.82 27.85 -2.17
CA ARG A 508 -6.93 28.49 -1.45
C ARG A 508 -7.94 29.14 -2.39
N ASN A 509 -7.50 30.01 -3.29
CA ASN A 509 -8.39 30.72 -4.21
C ASN A 509 -9.12 29.76 -5.16
N ARG A 510 -8.43 28.70 -5.62
CA ARG A 510 -9.06 27.66 -6.44
C ARG A 510 -10.08 26.85 -5.64
N PHE A 511 -9.78 26.53 -4.37
CA PHE A 511 -10.70 25.83 -3.47
C PHE A 511 -11.96 26.66 -3.20
N ILE A 512 -11.81 27.94 -2.87
CA ILE A 512 -12.92 28.92 -2.76
C ILE A 512 -13.77 28.91 -4.03
N GLY A 513 -13.14 28.95 -5.20
CA GLY A 513 -13.83 28.91 -6.49
C GLY A 513 -14.68 27.66 -6.72
N LEU A 514 -14.28 26.50 -6.19
CA LEU A 514 -15.07 25.27 -6.27
C LEU A 514 -16.21 25.24 -5.26
N CYS A 515 -15.96 25.66 -4.02
CA CYS A 515 -17.00 25.84 -3.01
C CYS A 515 -18.09 26.80 -3.51
N ARG A 516 -17.69 27.87 -4.21
CA ARG A 516 -18.62 28.82 -4.81
C ARG A 516 -19.52 28.18 -5.87
N LYS A 517 -19.01 27.25 -6.69
CA LYS A 517 -19.83 26.53 -7.68
C LYS A 517 -20.88 25.62 -7.04
N ARG A 518 -20.59 25.13 -5.83
CA ARG A 518 -21.44 24.21 -5.07
C ARG A 518 -22.28 24.91 -3.99
N SER A 519 -22.16 26.22 -3.83
CA SER A 519 -22.90 26.99 -2.82
C SER A 519 -24.42 26.95 -3.01
N GLY A 520 -24.90 26.67 -4.23
CA GLY A 520 -26.32 26.49 -4.52
C GLY A 520 -26.94 25.22 -3.92
N ASP A 521 -26.13 24.22 -3.56
CA ASP A 521 -26.61 22.97 -2.96
C ASP A 521 -26.94 23.12 -1.46
N TRP A 522 -26.56 24.25 -0.86
CA TRP A 522 -26.67 24.51 0.58
C TRP A 522 -27.44 25.81 0.86
N LYS A 523 -27.97 25.95 2.07
CA LYS A 523 -28.54 27.22 2.55
C LYS A 523 -27.42 28.26 2.67
N ARG A 524 -26.32 27.84 3.29
CA ARG A 524 -25.08 28.63 3.46
C ARG A 524 -23.88 27.70 3.59
N ILE A 525 -22.75 28.14 3.06
CA ILE A 525 -21.43 27.56 3.29
C ILE A 525 -20.57 28.62 4.00
N GLU A 526 -19.99 28.29 5.14
CA GLU A 526 -18.92 29.06 5.76
C GLU A 526 -17.60 28.31 5.63
N LEU A 527 -16.63 28.95 5.00
CA LEU A 527 -15.30 28.40 4.74
C LEU A 527 -14.27 29.17 5.57
N ILE A 528 -13.67 28.52 6.55
CA ILE A 528 -12.79 29.14 7.54
C ILE A 528 -11.34 28.78 7.25
N PHE A 529 -10.46 29.78 7.18
CA PHE A 529 -9.02 29.62 7.10
C PHE A 529 -8.35 30.22 8.33
N ASP A 530 -7.29 29.54 8.80
CA ASP A 530 -6.32 30.14 9.71
C ASP A 530 -5.54 31.21 8.92
N GLY A 531 -5.62 32.46 9.35
CA GLY A 531 -5.10 33.62 8.62
C GLY A 531 -3.65 33.94 8.97
N ILE A 532 -3.02 34.77 8.12
CA ILE A 532 -1.73 35.43 8.42
C ILE A 532 -1.96 36.92 8.73
N GLU A 533 -3.20 37.38 8.55
CA GLU A 533 -3.61 38.78 8.63
C GLU A 533 -3.85 39.22 10.07
N GLU A 534 -3.63 40.51 10.37
CA GLU A 534 -3.65 41.05 11.73
C GLU A 534 -5.08 41.16 12.33
N HIS A 535 -6.12 40.94 11.51
CA HIS A 535 -7.53 41.07 11.89
C HIS A 535 -8.41 39.99 11.22
N LEU A 536 -9.55 39.68 11.85
CA LEU A 536 -10.58 38.82 11.27
C LEU A 536 -11.15 39.48 10.00
N HIS A 537 -10.99 38.80 8.85
CA HIS A 537 -11.47 39.28 7.56
C HIS A 537 -12.53 38.32 7.01
N MET A 538 -13.67 38.86 6.56
CA MET A 538 -14.81 38.09 6.05
C MET A 538 -15.18 38.54 4.64
N GLU A 539 -15.26 37.59 3.71
CA GLU A 539 -15.68 37.83 2.33
C GLU A 539 -17.00 37.10 2.05
N GLU A 540 -18.07 37.87 1.83
CA GLU A 540 -19.38 37.32 1.47
C GLU A 540 -19.53 37.22 -0.06
N MET A 541 -19.85 36.02 -0.54
CA MET A 541 -20.00 35.67 -1.95
C MET A 541 -21.34 34.96 -2.19
N GLY A 542 -22.44 35.59 -1.76
CA GLY A 542 -23.79 35.02 -1.83
C GLY A 542 -24.00 33.98 -0.73
N ARG A 543 -24.21 32.72 -1.11
CA ARG A 543 -24.36 31.60 -0.14
C ARG A 543 -23.04 31.08 0.41
N LEU A 544 -21.91 31.63 -0.01
CA LEU A 544 -20.58 31.30 0.52
C LEU A 544 -20.04 32.49 1.29
N THR A 545 -19.64 32.28 2.54
CA THR A 545 -18.84 33.24 3.33
C THR A 545 -17.45 32.63 3.53
N VAL A 546 -16.39 33.37 3.19
CA VAL A 546 -15.02 32.98 3.49
C VAL A 546 -14.54 33.79 4.69
N VAL A 547 -14.02 33.12 5.71
CA VAL A 547 -13.55 33.74 6.95
C VAL A 547 -12.06 33.47 7.10
N TYR A 548 -11.29 34.53 7.32
CA TYR A 548 -9.88 34.46 7.70
C TYR A 548 -9.76 34.84 9.17
N THR A 549 -9.24 33.91 9.96
CA THR A 549 -9.08 34.07 11.41
C THR A 549 -7.71 34.64 11.79
N ASP A 550 -7.59 35.34 12.91
CA ASP A 550 -6.31 35.91 13.36
C ASP A 550 -5.43 34.83 14.03
N ALA A 551 -4.27 34.53 13.43
CA ALA A 551 -3.33 33.54 13.97
C ALA A 551 -2.52 34.02 15.18
N ARG A 552 -2.40 35.33 15.43
CA ARG A 552 -1.64 35.88 16.58
C ARG A 552 -2.41 35.78 17.88
N SER A 553 -3.74 35.87 17.82
CA SER A 553 -4.59 35.73 18.98
C SER A 553 -4.97 34.26 19.23
N ARG A 554 -4.45 33.66 20.33
CA ARG A 554 -4.83 32.30 20.76
C ARG A 554 -6.35 32.12 20.90
N SER A 555 -7.12 33.19 21.10
CA SER A 555 -8.57 33.16 21.24
C SER A 555 -9.34 33.20 19.91
N GLN A 556 -8.67 33.44 18.78
CA GLN A 556 -9.32 33.57 17.46
C GLN A 556 -8.93 32.48 16.46
N ARG A 557 -8.21 31.44 16.87
CA ARG A 557 -7.91 30.28 15.99
C ARG A 557 -9.17 29.70 15.34
N ALA A 558 -9.02 29.19 14.12
CA ALA A 558 -10.10 28.58 13.34
C ALA A 558 -10.99 27.61 14.16
N ASP A 559 -10.40 26.78 15.02
CA ASP A 559 -11.13 25.85 15.87
C ASP A 559 -12.09 26.53 16.86
N LEU A 560 -11.63 27.61 17.49
CA LEU A 560 -12.43 28.39 18.45
C LEU A 560 -13.52 29.17 17.72
N TYR A 561 -13.20 29.72 16.55
CA TYR A 561 -14.17 30.39 15.69
C TYR A 561 -15.27 29.42 15.24
N ILE A 562 -14.89 28.24 14.71
CA ILE A 562 -15.84 27.21 14.29
C ILE A 562 -16.73 26.79 15.45
N LYS A 563 -16.17 26.60 16.65
CA LYS A 563 -16.93 26.26 17.85
C LYS A 563 -17.98 27.32 18.18
N ALA A 564 -17.56 28.58 18.32
CA ALA A 564 -18.46 29.70 18.64
C ALA A 564 -19.55 29.85 17.58
N ARG A 565 -19.19 29.67 16.31
CA ARG A 565 -20.10 29.84 15.19
C ARG A 565 -21.13 28.71 15.07
N MET A 566 -20.73 27.47 15.32
CA MET A 566 -21.66 26.33 15.35
C MET A 566 -22.65 26.45 16.52
N GLU A 567 -22.21 26.95 17.66
CA GLU A 567 -23.08 27.24 18.80
C GLU A 567 -24.10 28.34 18.45
N GLU A 568 -23.65 29.43 17.83
CA GLU A 568 -24.51 30.53 17.38
C GLU A 568 -25.55 30.04 16.37
N PHE A 569 -25.14 29.26 15.36
CA PHE A 569 -26.08 28.71 14.39
C PHE A 569 -27.12 27.80 15.00
N ARG A 570 -26.74 26.97 15.98
CA ARG A 570 -27.70 26.10 16.66
C ARG A 570 -28.69 26.92 17.50
N ARG A 571 -28.24 28.05 18.07
CA ARG A 571 -29.08 28.97 18.84
C ARG A 571 -30.08 29.72 17.95
N ASP A 572 -29.62 30.22 16.81
CA ASP A 572 -30.40 31.07 15.91
C ASP A 572 -31.30 30.27 14.97
N SER A 573 -30.92 29.04 14.62
CA SER A 573 -31.65 28.17 13.70
C SER A 573 -31.59 26.72 14.18
N PRO A 574 -32.33 26.36 15.24
CA PRO A 574 -32.26 25.04 15.87
C PRO A 574 -32.66 23.90 14.94
N ASP A 575 -33.57 24.17 13.99
CA ASP A 575 -34.09 23.19 13.03
C ASP A 575 -33.17 22.94 11.82
N ASP A 576 -32.23 23.85 11.54
CA ASP A 576 -31.27 23.66 10.45
C ASP A 576 -30.28 22.55 10.81
N LYS A 577 -29.93 21.72 9.82
CA LYS A 577 -28.88 20.72 10.00
C LYS A 577 -27.50 21.35 9.83
N LEU A 578 -26.60 21.04 10.76
CA LEU A 578 -25.24 21.57 10.80
C LEU A 578 -24.23 20.49 10.38
N PHE A 579 -23.56 20.75 9.26
CA PHE A 579 -22.54 19.88 8.70
C PHE A 579 -21.16 20.46 8.95
N LEU A 580 -20.22 19.64 9.44
CA LEU A 580 -18.83 20.03 9.59
C LEU A 580 -17.91 19.16 8.74
N ILE A 581 -17.04 19.82 7.98
CA ILE A 581 -15.94 19.19 7.26
C ILE A 581 -14.63 19.49 7.99
N THR A 582 -14.05 18.46 8.62
CA THR A 582 -12.71 18.54 9.22
C THR A 582 -12.09 17.15 9.36
N ALA A 583 -10.76 17.10 9.32
CA ALA A 583 -9.97 15.91 9.66
C ALA A 583 -9.54 15.91 11.14
N ASP A 584 -9.70 17.03 11.85
CA ASP A 584 -9.29 17.19 13.23
C ASP A 584 -10.24 16.45 14.19
N ARG A 585 -9.67 15.57 15.02
CA ARG A 585 -10.42 14.77 16.00
C ARG A 585 -10.79 15.56 17.25
N GLU A 586 -9.98 16.53 17.64
CA GLU A 586 -10.22 17.38 18.80
C GLU A 586 -11.35 18.37 18.50
N LEU A 587 -11.32 19.00 17.32
CA LEU A 587 -12.42 19.86 16.88
C LEU A 587 -13.75 19.10 16.81
N LYS A 588 -13.75 17.87 16.27
CA LYS A 588 -14.95 17.01 16.26
C LYS A 588 -15.52 16.81 17.66
N LYS A 589 -14.69 16.44 18.64
CA LYS A 589 -15.15 16.27 20.02
C LYS A 589 -15.74 17.55 20.60
N ASN A 590 -15.10 18.68 20.34
CA ASN A 590 -15.49 19.97 20.90
C ASN A 590 -16.80 20.53 20.36
N VAL A 591 -17.22 20.12 19.15
CA VAL A 591 -18.43 20.62 18.49
C VAL A 591 -19.54 19.57 18.33
N ALA A 592 -19.34 18.36 18.85
CA ALA A 592 -20.27 17.24 18.72
C ALA A 592 -21.67 17.56 19.24
N ALA A 593 -21.79 18.42 20.26
CA ALA A 593 -23.08 18.84 20.81
C ALA A 593 -23.93 19.65 19.81
N TRP A 594 -23.31 20.29 18.83
CA TRP A 594 -24.01 21.14 17.85
C TRP A 594 -23.98 20.57 16.44
N CYS A 595 -23.16 19.57 16.14
CA CYS A 595 -23.02 19.02 14.79
C CYS A 595 -24.00 17.86 14.56
N ASP A 596 -24.72 17.86 13.43
CA ASP A 596 -25.53 16.70 13.03
C ASP A 596 -24.72 15.70 12.19
N TYR A 597 -23.81 16.19 11.33
CA TYR A 597 -23.11 15.38 10.35
C TYR A 597 -21.63 15.75 10.18
N TYR A 598 -20.76 14.74 10.23
CA TYR A 598 -19.34 14.89 9.93
C TYR A 598 -18.98 14.37 8.55
N ILE A 599 -18.11 15.12 7.87
CA ILE A 599 -17.54 14.72 6.59
C ILE A 599 -16.02 14.76 6.71
N GLU A 600 -15.36 13.63 6.41
CA GLU A 600 -13.90 13.61 6.34
C GLU A 600 -13.44 14.16 4.96
N PRO A 601 -12.61 15.22 4.93
CA PRO A 601 -12.30 15.90 3.67
C PRO A 601 -11.59 15.01 2.63
N ARG A 602 -10.84 14.00 3.08
CA ARG A 602 -10.10 13.05 2.22
C ARG A 602 -11.01 12.26 1.27
N TRP A 603 -12.22 11.87 1.71
CA TRP A 603 -13.04 10.89 0.98
C TRP A 603 -14.31 11.50 0.36
N GLY A 604 -14.92 12.49 1.02
CA GLY A 604 -16.21 13.04 0.61
C GLY A 604 -16.12 14.34 -0.19
N LEU A 605 -15.32 15.31 0.28
CA LEU A 605 -15.41 16.70 -0.17
C LEU A 605 -14.90 16.92 -1.61
N ILE A 606 -13.78 16.32 -1.98
CA ILE A 606 -13.11 16.67 -3.24
C ILE A 606 -13.83 16.10 -4.45
N ARG A 607 -14.34 14.88 -4.34
CA ARG A 607 -15.18 14.30 -5.39
C ARG A 607 -16.44 15.13 -5.60
N TYR A 608 -17.03 15.63 -4.52
CA TYR A 608 -18.19 16.51 -4.58
C TYR A 608 -17.88 17.87 -5.23
N LEU A 609 -16.80 18.53 -4.82
CA LEU A 609 -16.39 19.81 -5.39
C LEU A 609 -15.90 19.70 -6.86
N SER A 610 -15.41 18.54 -7.26
CA SER A 610 -14.84 18.31 -8.61
C SER A 610 -15.79 17.61 -9.59
N ALA A 611 -16.89 17.03 -9.11
CA ALA A 611 -17.96 16.53 -9.96
C ALA A 611 -18.50 17.69 -10.82
N ARG A 612 -18.80 17.43 -12.08
CA ARG A 612 -19.43 18.41 -12.97
C ARG A 612 -20.90 18.61 -12.64
#